data_AF-A0A4R9VFZ1-F1
#
_entry.id   AF-A0A4R9VFZ1-F1
#
_cell.length_a   1.000
_cell.length_b   1.000
_cell.length_c   1.000
_cell.angle_alpha   90.00
_cell.angle_beta   90.00
_cell.angle_gamma   90.00
#
_symmetry.space_group_name_H-M   'P 1'
#
loop_
_entity.id
_entity.type
_entity.pdbx_description
1 polymer ?
#
loop_
_entity_poly.entity_id
_entity_poly.type
_entity_poly.pdbx_seq_one_letter_code
_entity_poly.pdbx_strand_id
1 'polypeptide(L)'
;MTEWLKGNMLEKRRETGDLGGTMRLGAYQADLAKGSKIADIYGDMQISERHRHRYEVNIDYKQRLEDCGLVFAGMSPDGVLPETVEYPDHPWFIGVQYHPELK
;
A
#
# COMPACT_ATOMS: atom_id res chain seq x y z
N MET A 1 -0.26 -17.19 4.20
CA MET A 1 -0.88 -16.27 5.18
C MET A 1 -2.38 -16.30 4.98
N THR A 2 -3.13 -16.87 5.92
CA THR A 2 -4.56 -17.24 5.76
C THR A 2 -5.51 -16.44 6.65
N GLU A 3 -5.02 -15.43 7.37
CA GLU A 3 -5.84 -14.68 8.33
C GLU A 3 -5.43 -13.20 8.30
N TRP A 4 -6.42 -12.30 8.18
CA TRP A 4 -6.23 -10.86 8.26
C TRP A 4 -7.42 -10.23 8.99
N LEU A 5 -7.14 -9.22 9.81
CA LEU A 5 -8.11 -8.50 10.63
C LEU A 5 -8.76 -7.36 9.85
N LYS A 6 -10.09 -7.28 9.93
CA LYS A 6 -10.88 -6.12 9.51
C LYS A 6 -11.60 -5.57 10.75
N GLY A 7 -10.94 -4.68 11.49
CA GLY A 7 -11.43 -4.20 12.79
C GLY A 7 -11.46 -5.31 13.86
N ASN A 8 -12.43 -5.26 14.78
CA ASN A 8 -12.55 -6.16 15.94
C ASN A 8 -13.22 -7.53 15.64
N MET A 9 -13.29 -7.94 14.36
CA MET A 9 -13.91 -9.21 13.97
C MET A 9 -12.97 -10.05 13.11
N LEU A 10 -12.74 -11.29 13.57
CA LEU A 10 -12.08 -12.38 12.84
C LEU A 10 -13.07 -12.97 11.83
N GLU A 11 -12.85 -12.75 10.53
CA GLU A 11 -13.53 -13.51 9.48
C GLU A 11 -12.69 -14.73 9.07
N LYS A 12 -13.16 -15.93 9.44
CA LYS A 12 -12.65 -17.20 8.92
C LYS A 12 -13.35 -17.52 7.59
N ARG A 13 -12.62 -17.61 6.47
CA ARG A 13 -13.19 -17.90 5.15
C ARG A 13 -13.76 -19.32 5.05
N ARG A 14 -14.86 -19.45 4.29
CA ARG A 14 -15.37 -20.73 3.74
C ARG A 14 -14.63 -21.07 2.45
N GLU A 15 -14.44 -22.37 2.19
CA GLU A 15 -13.60 -23.02 1.17
C GLU A 15 -13.82 -22.67 -0.32
N THR A 16 -14.71 -21.75 -0.68
CA THR A 16 -15.05 -21.49 -2.08
C THR A 16 -14.40 -20.22 -2.62
N GLY A 17 -13.22 -20.39 -3.25
CA GLY A 17 -12.63 -19.44 -4.20
C GLY A 17 -11.49 -18.60 -3.62
N ASP A 18 -10.26 -18.96 -4.01
CA ASP A 18 -9.03 -18.23 -3.68
C ASP A 18 -8.90 -16.96 -4.53
N LEU A 19 -9.85 -16.03 -4.39
CA LEU A 19 -9.88 -14.79 -5.19
C LEU A 19 -8.91 -13.72 -4.67
N GLY A 20 -7.90 -14.07 -3.86
CA GLY A 20 -7.03 -13.08 -3.20
C GLY A 20 -7.72 -12.38 -2.02
N GLY A 21 -7.04 -11.43 -1.37
CA GLY A 21 -7.37 -10.78 -0.08
C GLY A 21 -8.74 -10.09 0.06
N THR A 22 -8.88 -9.20 1.04
CA THR A 22 -10.10 -8.40 1.24
C THR A 22 -10.16 -7.29 0.18
N MET A 23 -11.31 -7.08 -0.46
CA MET A 23 -11.48 -5.96 -1.39
C MET A 23 -11.36 -4.63 -0.63
N ARG A 24 -10.40 -3.78 -1.03
CA ARG A 24 -10.28 -2.40 -0.58
C ARG A 24 -10.96 -1.49 -1.60
N LEU A 25 -12.07 -0.90 -1.18
CA LEU A 25 -12.89 -0.01 -1.98
C LEU A 25 -13.14 1.29 -1.21
N GLY A 26 -12.89 2.44 -1.84
CA GLY A 26 -13.11 3.76 -1.23
C GLY A 26 -11.84 4.40 -0.69
N ALA A 27 -11.99 5.45 0.12
CA ALA A 27 -10.85 6.22 0.62
C ALA A 27 -10.18 5.53 1.82
N TYR A 28 -8.86 5.36 1.76
CA TYR A 28 -8.02 4.89 2.87
C TYR A 28 -6.95 5.93 3.18
N GLN A 29 -6.41 5.92 4.39
CA GLN A 29 -5.29 6.76 4.79
C GLN A 29 -3.98 6.06 4.44
N ALA A 30 -2.94 6.84 4.14
CA ALA A 30 -1.57 6.37 3.99
C ALA A 30 -0.61 7.38 4.63
N ASP A 31 0.38 6.85 5.36
CA ASP A 31 1.48 7.61 5.93
C ASP A 31 2.68 7.52 4.97
N LEU A 32 3.17 8.67 4.53
CA LEU A 32 4.28 8.81 3.61
C LEU A 32 5.61 8.99 4.35
N ALA A 33 6.67 8.41 3.81
CA ALA A 33 8.01 8.52 4.35
C ALA A 33 8.53 9.96 4.20
N LYS A 34 9.07 10.50 5.29
CA LYS A 34 9.66 11.85 5.30
C LYS A 34 10.83 11.94 4.30
N GLY A 35 10.79 12.94 3.42
CA GLY A 35 11.81 13.16 2.39
C GLY A 35 11.69 12.25 1.16
N SER A 36 10.59 11.49 1.04
CA SER A 36 10.24 10.81 -0.20
C SER A 36 9.73 11.79 -1.25
N LYS A 37 9.88 11.43 -2.53
CA LYS A 37 9.37 12.27 -3.63
C LYS A 37 7.85 12.40 -3.54
N ILE A 38 7.14 11.33 -3.15
CA ILE A 38 5.68 11.36 -3.00
C ILE A 38 5.22 12.34 -1.91
N ALA A 39 5.91 12.41 -0.78
CA ALA A 39 5.58 13.38 0.29
C ALA A 39 5.76 14.83 -0.20
N ASP A 40 6.81 15.09 -0.99
CA ASP A 40 7.05 16.41 -1.59
C ASP A 40 5.97 16.78 -2.62
N ILE A 41 5.46 15.82 -3.38
CA ILE A 41 4.37 16.04 -4.36
C ILE A 41 3.06 16.42 -3.66
N TYR A 42 2.70 15.70 -2.60
CA TYR A 42 1.48 15.98 -1.84
C TYR A 42 1.62 17.21 -0.94
N GLY A 43 2.84 17.55 -0.51
CA GLY A 43 3.09 18.61 0.48
C GLY A 43 2.65 18.23 1.90
N ASP A 44 2.35 16.95 2.14
CA ASP A 44 1.94 16.39 3.42
C ASP A 44 2.49 14.96 3.56
N MET A 45 2.63 14.48 4.79
CA MET A 45 3.01 13.10 5.09
C MET A 45 1.80 12.21 5.36
N GLN A 46 0.60 12.77 5.51
CA GLN A 46 -0.62 12.00 5.70
C GLN A 46 -1.59 12.29 4.58
N ILE A 47 -1.88 11.27 3.77
CA ILE A 47 -2.76 11.39 2.62
C ILE A 47 -3.95 10.46 2.73
N SER A 48 -5.01 10.76 1.99
CA SER A 48 -6.11 9.85 1.82
C SER A 48 -6.44 9.68 0.35
N GLU A 49 -6.51 8.45 -0.13
CA GLU A 49 -6.74 8.16 -1.54
C GLU A 49 -7.71 7.01 -1.78
N ARG A 50 -8.29 6.97 -2.98
CA ARG A 50 -9.32 5.98 -3.33
C ARG A 50 -8.70 4.70 -3.86
N HIS A 51 -9.07 3.57 -3.26
CA HIS A 51 -8.64 2.24 -3.66
C HIS A 51 -9.77 1.47 -4.35
N ARG A 52 -9.37 0.56 -5.25
CA ARG A 52 -10.25 -0.45 -5.84
C ARG A 52 -9.45 -1.69 -6.25
N HIS A 53 -8.87 -2.37 -5.28
CA HIS A 53 -8.08 -3.58 -5.51
C HIS A 53 -8.30 -4.61 -4.39
N ARG A 54 -7.72 -5.79 -4.58
CA ARG A 54 -7.81 -6.92 -3.65
C ARG A 54 -6.47 -7.60 -3.38
N TYR A 55 -5.58 -7.54 -4.36
CA TYR A 55 -4.21 -7.98 -4.18
C TYR A 55 -3.43 -6.88 -3.47
N GLU A 56 -2.53 -7.32 -2.60
CA GLU A 56 -1.60 -6.48 -1.85
C GLU A 56 -0.19 -6.99 -2.11
N VAL A 57 0.81 -6.13 -1.88
CA VAL A 57 2.21 -6.54 -1.90
C VAL A 57 2.45 -7.57 -0.81
N ASN A 58 3.14 -8.67 -1.14
CA ASN A 58 3.56 -9.63 -0.13
C ASN A 58 4.76 -9.09 0.65
N ILE A 59 4.55 -8.79 1.94
CA ILE A 59 5.57 -8.20 2.82
C ILE A 59 6.81 -9.09 2.99
N ASP A 60 6.69 -10.40 2.78
CA ASP A 60 7.82 -11.34 2.83
C ASP A 60 8.88 -11.00 1.76
N TYR A 61 8.49 -10.27 0.71
CA TYR A 61 9.39 -9.80 -0.35
C TYR A 61 9.90 -8.37 -0.14
N LYS A 62 9.44 -7.66 0.90
CA LYS A 62 9.79 -6.25 1.13
C LYS A 62 11.29 -6.03 1.12
N GLN A 63 12.02 -6.72 2.00
CA GLN A 63 13.48 -6.56 2.10
C GLN A 63 14.17 -6.87 0.77
N ARG A 64 13.76 -7.93 0.08
CA ARG A 64 14.34 -8.32 -1.22
C ARG A 64 14.11 -7.27 -2.31
N LEU A 65 13.02 -6.53 -2.24
CA LEU A 65 12.72 -5.43 -3.17
C LEU A 65 13.51 -4.17 -2.77
N GLU A 66 13.63 -3.89 -1.48
CA GLU A 66 14.45 -2.79 -0.96
C GLU A 66 15.94 -2.98 -1.27
N ASP A 67 16.45 -4.22 -1.20
CA ASP A 67 17.83 -4.56 -1.58
C ASP A 67 18.10 -4.32 -3.09
N CYS A 68 17.05 -4.30 -3.92
CA CYS A 68 17.12 -3.94 -5.34
C CYS A 68 16.95 -2.43 -5.60
N GLY A 69 16.82 -1.62 -4.54
CA GLY A 69 16.69 -0.16 -4.61
C GLY A 69 15.26 0.38 -4.62
N LEU A 70 14.24 -0.49 -4.52
CA LEU A 70 12.85 -0.03 -4.43
C LEU A 70 12.56 0.48 -3.02
N VAL A 71 12.04 1.70 -2.87
CA VAL A 71 11.69 2.25 -1.57
C VAL A 71 10.18 2.20 -1.37
N PHE A 72 9.74 1.63 -0.25
CA PHE A 72 8.35 1.70 0.21
C PHE A 72 8.09 3.05 0.88
N ALA A 73 7.75 4.04 0.06
CA ALA A 73 7.60 5.44 0.48
C ALA A 73 6.22 5.78 1.05
N GLY A 74 5.23 4.89 0.97
CA GLY A 74 3.93 5.07 1.59
C GLY A 74 3.39 3.75 2.14
N MET A 75 2.89 3.78 3.36
CA MET A 75 2.36 2.61 4.06
C MET A 75 0.97 2.94 4.64
N SER A 76 0.16 1.92 4.89
CA SER A 76 -1.04 2.08 5.72
C SER A 76 -0.66 2.55 7.13
N PRO A 77 -1.57 3.18 7.89
CA PRO A 77 -1.23 3.74 9.21
C PRO A 77 -0.79 2.72 10.27
N ASP A 78 -1.13 1.44 10.06
CA ASP A 78 -0.64 0.32 10.88
C ASP A 78 0.74 -0.20 10.45
N GLY A 79 1.32 0.36 9.38
CA GLY A 79 2.62 0.00 8.82
C GLY A 79 2.65 -1.34 8.08
N VAL A 80 1.50 -1.98 7.85
CA VAL A 80 1.43 -3.35 7.32
C VAL A 80 1.36 -3.40 5.80
N LEU A 81 0.58 -2.51 5.18
CA LEU A 81 0.29 -2.55 3.75
C LEU A 81 1.08 -1.46 3.02
N PRO A 82 1.93 -1.83 2.05
CA PRO A 82 2.47 -0.91 1.07
C PRO A 82 1.39 -0.19 0.25
N GLU A 83 1.42 1.13 0.27
CA GLU A 83 0.51 1.98 -0.51
C GLU A 83 1.23 2.69 -1.66
N THR A 84 2.51 3.01 -1.47
CA THR A 84 3.34 3.70 -2.46
C THR A 84 4.77 3.19 -2.46
N VAL A 85 5.33 3.08 -3.65
CA VAL A 85 6.74 2.74 -3.88
C VAL A 85 7.38 3.74 -4.83
N GLU A 86 8.68 3.96 -4.68
CA GLU A 86 9.48 4.80 -5.58
C GLU A 86 10.89 4.23 -5.78
N TYR A 87 11.54 4.63 -6.88
CA TYR A 87 12.97 4.38 -7.10
C TYR A 87 13.72 5.72 -7.00
N PRO A 88 14.45 5.98 -5.90
CA PRO A 88 15.13 7.26 -5.70
C PRO A 88 16.14 7.60 -6.79
N ASP A 89 16.82 6.58 -7.32
CA ASP A 89 17.86 6.70 -8.36
C ASP A 89 17.30 6.86 -9.78
N HIS A 90 15.98 6.75 -9.96
CA HIS A 90 15.33 7.04 -11.24
C HIS A 90 14.90 8.52 -11.30
N PRO A 91 15.04 9.22 -12.44
CA PRO A 91 14.65 10.63 -12.54
C PRO A 91 13.21 10.90 -12.09
N TRP A 92 12.30 9.99 -12.44
CA TRP A 92 10.90 10.02 -12.00
C TRP A 92 10.29 8.62 -12.01
N PHE A 93 10.04 8.04 -10.84
CA PHE A 93 9.36 6.75 -10.71
C PHE A 93 8.57 6.70 -9.41
N ILE A 94 7.24 6.61 -9.52
CA ILE A 94 6.32 6.47 -8.39
C ILE A 94 5.24 5.47 -8.80
N GLY A 95 5.03 4.45 -7.98
CA GLY A 95 3.96 3.48 -8.13
C GLY A 95 3.03 3.53 -6.91
N VAL A 96 1.72 3.54 -7.15
CA VAL A 96 0.68 3.65 -6.11
C VAL A 96 -0.34 2.52 -6.26
N GLN A 97 -0.89 2.06 -5.14
CA GLN A 97 -2.02 1.11 -5.11
C GLN A 97 -3.38 1.78 -5.34
N TYR A 98 -3.48 3.03 -4.93
CA TYR A 98 -4.68 3.84 -5.09
C TYR A 98 -4.80 4.44 -6.49
N HIS A 99 -5.95 5.07 -6.73
CA HIS A 99 -6.31 5.77 -7.95
C HIS A 99 -6.31 7.29 -7.71
N PRO A 100 -5.15 7.96 -7.75
CA PRO A 100 -5.05 9.41 -7.51
C PRO A 100 -5.80 10.21 -8.59
N GLU A 101 -6.01 9.65 -9.78
CA GLU A 101 -6.77 10.27 -10.87
C GLU A 101 -8.26 10.50 -10.57
N LEU A 102 -8.76 9.93 -9.47
CA LEU A 102 -10.15 10.05 -9.03
C LEU A 102 -10.36 11.16 -7.99
N LYS A 103 -9.35 12.00 -7.74
CA LYS A 103 -9.37 13.14 -6.84
C LYS A 103 -8.83 14.42 -7.47
#